data_AF-A0A7X5SAX4-F1
#
_entry.id   AF-A0A7X5SAX4-F1
#
_cell.length_a   1.000
_cell.length_b   1.000
_cell.length_c   1.000
_cell.angle_alpha   90.00
_cell.angle_beta   90.00
_cell.angle_gamma   90.00
#
_symmetry.space_group_name_H-M   'P 1'
#
loop_
_entity.id
_entity.type
_entity.pdbx_description
1 polymer ?
#
loop_
_entity_poly.entity_id
_entity_poly.type
_entity_poly.pdbx_seq_one_letter_code
_entity_poly.pdbx_strand_id
1 'polypeptide(L)'
;VVNSISLKEGEALFIEQARKVLRYGAAAVVMAFDEVGQADTCARKVEICTRAYKVLTEQVGFPPEDIIFDPNIFAVATGIEEHDNYAVDFIEATRQIKRTLPHCHVSGGVSNVSFSFRGNEMVRQAIHSVFLFHAIKAGMDMGIVNAGGMPIYDELDPELRERVEDVILNRRKDGTERLLEIAERYKGSKGAAKVEDLAWREKPVRARLAHALVHGIDAFVETDTEEARQQSTRPLDVIEGPLMDGMNVVGDLFGAGKMFLPQVVKSARVMKKAVAYLLPFIEAEKLRTGDVGKSNGKIIMATVKGDVHDIGKNIVGVVLACNNFDVVDLGVMVSAQVILDRARAENADLIGLSGLITP
;
A
#
# COMPACT_ATOMS: atom_id res chain seq x y z
N VAL A 1 -5.95 17.42 -3.07
CA VAL A 1 -5.46 17.06 -4.41
C VAL A 1 -6.54 17.39 -5.43
N VAL A 2 -6.21 18.14 -6.49
CA VAL A 2 -7.10 18.39 -7.65
C VAL A 2 -7.00 17.24 -8.64
N ASN A 3 -8.15 16.81 -9.19
CA ASN A 3 -8.28 15.58 -9.97
C ASN A 3 -7.33 15.51 -11.17
N SER A 4 -7.25 16.54 -12.01
CA SER A 4 -6.17 16.69 -12.98
C SER A 4 -6.12 18.07 -13.64
N ILE A 5 -4.92 18.43 -14.08
CA ILE A 5 -4.61 19.48 -15.07
C ILE A 5 -3.71 18.88 -16.16
N SER A 6 -3.63 19.50 -17.34
CA SER A 6 -2.81 18.98 -18.45
C SER A 6 -2.47 20.08 -19.46
N LEU A 7 -1.52 19.81 -20.35
CA LEU A 7 -1.10 20.71 -21.44
C LEU A 7 -2.03 20.62 -22.66
N LYS A 8 -3.07 19.79 -22.63
CA LYS A 8 -4.00 19.53 -23.76
C LYS A 8 -4.53 20.80 -24.43
N GLU A 9 -4.92 21.78 -23.64
CA GLU A 9 -5.52 23.05 -24.12
C GLU A 9 -4.47 24.17 -24.24
N GLY A 10 -3.19 23.81 -24.23
CA GLY A 10 -2.07 24.73 -24.31
C GLY A 10 -1.54 25.18 -22.94
N GLU A 11 -0.31 25.68 -22.99
CA GLU A 11 0.45 26.09 -21.80
C GLU A 11 -0.20 27.24 -21.01
N ALA A 12 -0.85 28.19 -21.69
CA ALA A 12 -1.47 29.34 -21.04
C ALA A 12 -2.58 28.93 -20.05
N LEU A 13 -3.47 28.02 -20.46
CA LEU A 13 -4.55 27.54 -19.61
C LEU A 13 -4.00 26.64 -18.50
N PHE A 14 -3.00 25.81 -18.80
CA PHE A 14 -2.31 24.98 -17.82
C PHE A 14 -1.70 25.82 -16.68
N ILE A 15 -1.02 26.92 -17.01
CA ILE A 15 -0.48 27.89 -16.04
C ILE A 15 -1.60 28.56 -15.23
N GLU A 16 -2.68 28.97 -15.88
CA GLU A 16 -3.82 29.59 -15.19
C GLU A 16 -4.44 28.64 -14.16
N GLN A 17 -4.67 27.39 -14.56
CA GLN A 17 -5.18 26.34 -13.68
C GLN A 17 -4.20 26.07 -12.53
N ALA A 18 -2.91 25.87 -12.82
CA ALA A 18 -1.89 25.64 -11.82
C ALA A 18 -1.81 26.77 -10.77
N ARG A 19 -1.87 28.04 -11.19
CA ARG A 19 -1.92 29.19 -10.27
C ARG A 19 -3.16 29.16 -9.36
N LYS A 20 -4.32 28.75 -9.88
CA LYS A 20 -5.53 28.59 -9.05
C LYS A 20 -5.34 27.46 -8.03
N VAL A 21 -4.79 26.32 -8.46
CA VAL A 21 -4.55 25.18 -7.57
C VAL A 21 -3.56 25.56 -6.46
N LEU A 22 -2.45 26.24 -6.80
CA LEU A 22 -1.47 26.74 -5.85
C LEU A 22 -2.08 27.73 -4.85
N ARG A 23 -2.92 28.66 -5.33
CA ARG A 23 -3.64 29.62 -4.48
C ARG A 23 -4.53 28.92 -3.45
N TYR A 24 -5.07 27.75 -3.75
CA TYR A 24 -5.88 26.95 -2.82
C TYR A 24 -5.04 26.03 -1.92
N GLY A 25 -3.72 25.99 -2.07
CA GLY A 25 -2.84 25.13 -1.27
C GLY A 25 -3.08 23.64 -1.51
N ALA A 26 -3.41 23.26 -2.75
CA ALA A 26 -3.67 21.86 -3.10
C ALA A 26 -2.58 21.30 -4.02
N ALA A 27 -2.25 20.02 -3.85
CA ALA A 27 -1.50 19.26 -4.85
C ALA A 27 -2.34 19.03 -6.12
N ALA A 28 -1.67 18.79 -7.25
CA ALA A 28 -2.31 18.57 -8.55
C ALA A 28 -1.85 17.25 -9.18
N VAL A 29 -2.82 16.49 -9.70
CA VAL A 29 -2.47 15.45 -10.68
C VAL A 29 -2.22 16.12 -12.04
N VAL A 30 -1.16 15.72 -12.71
CA VAL A 30 -0.77 16.24 -14.03
C VAL A 30 -0.80 15.08 -15.01
N MET A 31 -1.81 15.04 -15.87
CA MET A 31 -1.89 13.99 -16.88
C MET A 31 -0.86 14.23 -17.99
N ALA A 32 -0.21 13.17 -18.45
CA ALA A 32 0.67 13.21 -19.62
C ALA A 32 -0.15 13.32 -20.92
N PHE A 33 -0.81 14.46 -21.09
CA PHE A 33 -1.63 14.82 -22.24
C PHE A 33 -1.31 16.27 -22.62
N ASP A 34 -0.80 16.47 -23.82
CA ASP A 34 -0.54 17.77 -24.39
C ASP A 34 -1.35 18.03 -25.67
N GLU A 35 -1.01 19.11 -26.37
CA GLU A 35 -1.74 19.59 -27.54
C GLU A 35 -1.77 18.58 -28.70
N VAL A 36 -0.83 17.60 -28.70
CA VAL A 36 -0.73 16.57 -29.75
C VAL A 36 -1.55 15.33 -29.38
N GLY A 37 -1.69 15.02 -28.09
CA GLY A 37 -2.38 13.80 -27.67
C GLY A 37 -1.93 13.28 -26.31
N GLN A 38 -2.45 12.11 -25.95
CA GLN A 38 -2.00 11.37 -24.77
C GLN A 38 -0.65 10.71 -25.06
N ALA A 39 0.23 10.68 -24.06
CA ALA A 39 1.50 9.98 -24.15
C ALA A 39 1.33 8.46 -24.02
N ASP A 40 1.51 7.73 -25.11
CA ASP A 40 1.43 6.28 -25.24
C ASP A 40 2.77 5.57 -25.02
N THR A 41 3.86 6.09 -25.57
CA THR A 41 5.22 5.54 -25.45
C THR A 41 5.99 6.08 -24.24
N CYS A 42 6.99 5.34 -23.76
CA CYS A 42 7.85 5.77 -22.66
C CYS A 42 8.47 7.16 -22.94
N ALA A 43 8.99 7.37 -24.14
CA ALA A 43 9.59 8.64 -24.55
C ALA A 43 8.60 9.81 -24.44
N ARG A 44 7.38 9.67 -24.97
CA ARG A 44 6.36 10.72 -24.85
C ARG A 44 5.92 10.95 -23.42
N LYS A 45 5.79 9.90 -22.60
CA LYS A 45 5.40 10.03 -21.20
C LYS A 45 6.42 10.90 -20.46
N VAL A 46 7.70 10.61 -20.62
CA VAL A 46 8.80 11.38 -20.00
C VAL A 46 8.86 12.80 -20.54
N GLU A 47 8.73 12.99 -21.86
CA GLU A 47 8.78 14.30 -22.49
C GLU A 47 7.69 15.24 -21.97
N ILE A 48 6.42 14.81 -21.99
CA ILE A 48 5.29 15.63 -21.51
C ILE A 48 5.44 15.93 -20.02
N CYS A 49 5.77 14.92 -19.19
CA CYS A 49 5.95 15.13 -17.76
C CYS A 49 7.11 16.10 -17.47
N THR A 50 8.21 16.01 -18.23
CA THR A 50 9.35 16.94 -18.10
C THR A 50 8.96 18.36 -18.48
N ARG A 51 8.22 18.54 -19.59
CA ARG A 51 7.73 19.86 -20.00
C ARG A 51 6.80 20.45 -18.94
N ALA A 52 5.83 19.68 -18.47
CA ALA A 52 4.90 20.11 -17.44
C ALA A 52 5.61 20.44 -16.12
N TYR A 53 6.60 19.63 -15.70
CA TYR A 53 7.41 19.87 -14.52
C TYR A 53 8.10 21.24 -14.60
N LYS A 54 8.79 21.54 -15.70
CA LYS A 54 9.47 22.83 -15.89
C LYS A 54 8.50 24.01 -15.86
N VAL A 55 7.36 23.90 -16.54
CA VAL A 55 6.35 24.97 -16.50
C VAL A 55 5.85 25.20 -15.07
N LEU A 56 5.55 24.14 -14.33
CA LEU A 56 5.06 24.23 -12.95
C LEU A 56 6.11 24.80 -12.00
N THR A 57 7.34 24.31 -12.04
CA THR A 57 8.37 24.69 -11.07
C THR A 57 9.04 26.02 -11.42
N GLU A 58 9.33 26.28 -12.70
CA GLU A 58 10.10 27.46 -13.13
C GLU A 58 9.21 28.69 -13.41
N GLN A 59 7.98 28.50 -13.91
CA GLN A 59 7.10 29.63 -14.28
C GLN A 59 5.98 29.90 -13.26
N VAL A 60 5.45 28.85 -12.63
CA VAL A 60 4.35 28.98 -11.64
C VAL A 60 4.90 29.09 -10.22
N GLY A 61 6.05 28.47 -9.93
CA GLY A 61 6.56 28.32 -8.56
C GLY A 61 5.80 27.26 -7.77
N PHE A 62 5.28 26.25 -8.45
CA PHE A 62 4.54 25.14 -7.85
C PHE A 62 5.54 24.21 -7.12
N PRO A 63 5.31 23.84 -5.84
CA PRO A 63 6.18 22.93 -5.11
C PRO A 63 6.26 21.56 -5.83
N PRO A 64 7.47 21.06 -6.15
CA PRO A 64 7.65 19.77 -6.83
C PRO A 64 6.97 18.57 -6.14
N GLU A 65 6.96 18.54 -4.81
CA GLU A 65 6.31 17.52 -3.97
C GLU A 65 4.79 17.51 -4.10
N ASP A 66 4.19 18.61 -4.53
CA ASP A 66 2.75 18.74 -4.78
C ASP A 66 2.36 18.36 -6.23
N ILE A 67 3.32 17.91 -7.04
CA ILE A 67 3.12 17.45 -8.42
C ILE A 67 2.99 15.93 -8.45
N ILE A 68 1.83 15.44 -8.88
CA ILE A 68 1.56 14.02 -9.05
C ILE A 68 1.36 13.73 -10.54
N PHE A 69 2.33 13.16 -11.22
CA PHE A 69 2.17 12.79 -12.63
C PHE A 69 1.25 11.58 -12.78
N ASP A 70 0.34 11.62 -13.75
CA ASP A 70 -0.33 10.44 -14.32
C ASP A 70 0.20 10.22 -15.75
N PRO A 71 1.20 9.33 -15.93
CA PRO A 71 1.77 9.03 -17.25
C PRO A 71 0.83 8.25 -18.19
N ASN A 72 -0.45 8.10 -17.87
CA ASN A 72 -1.46 7.29 -18.55
C ASN A 72 -1.14 5.78 -18.52
N ILE A 73 -1.97 5.03 -17.79
CA ILE A 73 -2.01 3.56 -17.90
C ILE A 73 -2.99 3.20 -19.03
N PHE A 74 -2.50 2.47 -20.03
CA PHE A 74 -3.29 1.94 -21.14
C PHE A 74 -3.52 0.42 -21.02
N ALA A 75 -4.51 -0.06 -21.76
CA ALA A 75 -4.89 -1.46 -21.79
C ALA A 75 -3.87 -2.30 -22.55
N VAL A 76 -3.46 -3.42 -21.98
CA VAL A 76 -2.63 -4.44 -22.64
C VAL A 76 -3.48 -5.62 -23.07
N ALA A 77 -2.88 -6.54 -23.83
CA ALA A 77 -3.54 -7.75 -24.33
C ALA A 77 -4.86 -7.44 -25.06
N THR A 78 -4.86 -6.39 -25.87
CA THR A 78 -6.00 -5.99 -26.70
C THR A 78 -6.07 -6.75 -28.03
N GLY A 79 -5.02 -7.51 -28.36
CA GLY A 79 -4.83 -8.15 -29.67
C GLY A 79 -4.27 -7.22 -30.75
N ILE A 80 -3.70 -6.08 -30.36
CA ILE A 80 -3.05 -5.10 -31.26
C ILE A 80 -1.59 -5.03 -30.81
N GLU A 81 -0.65 -5.34 -31.72
CA GLU A 81 0.78 -5.49 -31.41
C GLU A 81 1.38 -4.20 -30.81
N GLU A 82 0.93 -3.04 -31.29
CA GLU A 82 1.34 -1.73 -30.79
C GLU A 82 0.97 -1.51 -29.31
N HIS A 83 -0.01 -2.23 -28.78
CA HIS A 83 -0.48 -2.09 -27.40
C HIS A 83 0.25 -3.01 -26.42
N ASP A 84 1.01 -4.00 -26.91
CA ASP A 84 1.66 -5.00 -26.06
C ASP A 84 2.71 -4.37 -25.14
N ASN A 85 3.32 -3.26 -25.55
CA ASN A 85 4.37 -2.59 -24.79
C ASN A 85 3.87 -1.55 -23.77
N TYR A 86 2.57 -1.22 -23.75
CA TYR A 86 2.06 -0.09 -22.95
C TYR A 86 2.35 -0.19 -21.45
N ALA A 87 2.30 -1.39 -20.87
CA ALA A 87 2.63 -1.58 -19.46
C ALA A 87 4.13 -1.37 -19.18
N VAL A 88 5.00 -1.88 -20.05
CA VAL A 88 6.46 -1.66 -19.99
C VAL A 88 6.77 -0.17 -20.13
N ASP A 89 6.14 0.51 -21.09
CA ASP A 89 6.32 1.94 -21.32
C ASP A 89 5.96 2.77 -20.08
N PHE A 90 4.88 2.41 -19.38
CA PHE A 90 4.52 3.08 -18.12
C PHE A 90 5.56 2.82 -17.02
N ILE A 91 6.00 1.57 -16.84
CA ILE A 91 6.97 1.18 -15.81
C ILE A 91 8.32 1.88 -16.04
N GLU A 92 8.81 1.91 -17.29
CA GLU A 92 10.05 2.59 -17.64
C GLU A 92 9.94 4.11 -17.54
N ALA A 93 8.81 4.69 -17.96
CA ALA A 93 8.58 6.13 -17.81
C ALA A 93 8.55 6.53 -16.33
N THR A 94 7.91 5.73 -15.48
CA THR A 94 7.89 5.93 -14.02
C THR A 94 9.32 5.97 -13.48
N ARG A 95 10.15 5.00 -13.83
CA ARG A 95 11.56 4.96 -13.39
C ARG A 95 12.34 6.18 -13.84
N GLN A 96 12.13 6.64 -15.07
CA GLN A 96 12.80 7.83 -15.59
C GLN A 96 12.31 9.11 -14.90
N ILE A 97 10.98 9.30 -14.79
CA ILE A 97 10.36 10.43 -14.10
C ILE A 97 10.90 10.56 -12.68
N LYS A 98 10.88 9.47 -11.90
CA LYS A 98 11.38 9.49 -10.52
C LYS A 98 12.88 9.77 -10.42
N ARG A 99 13.66 9.40 -11.43
CA ARG A 99 15.11 9.65 -11.49
C ARG A 99 15.44 11.08 -11.92
N THR A 100 14.69 11.67 -12.83
CA THR A 100 15.04 12.95 -13.47
C THR A 100 14.25 14.14 -12.92
N LEU A 101 13.06 13.92 -12.37
CA LEU A 101 12.17 14.94 -11.84
C LEU A 101 12.07 14.76 -10.31
N PRO A 102 12.93 15.44 -9.53
CA PRO A 102 13.00 15.21 -8.09
C PRO A 102 11.72 15.64 -7.39
N HIS A 103 11.43 14.97 -6.26
CA HIS A 103 10.30 15.18 -5.34
C HIS A 103 8.90 14.89 -5.89
N CYS A 104 8.69 14.86 -7.20
CA CYS A 104 7.38 14.55 -7.76
C CYS A 104 6.92 13.11 -7.46
N HIS A 105 5.61 12.91 -7.53
CA HIS A 105 4.98 11.60 -7.38
C HIS A 105 4.47 11.06 -8.72
N VAL A 106 4.29 9.75 -8.81
CA VAL A 106 3.67 9.07 -9.96
C VAL A 106 2.42 8.31 -9.52
N SER A 107 1.33 8.54 -10.23
CA SER A 107 0.01 7.94 -10.05
C SER A 107 -0.48 7.25 -11.32
N GLY A 108 -1.52 6.43 -11.19
CA GLY A 108 -2.21 5.90 -12.36
C GLY A 108 -3.49 5.11 -12.05
N GLY A 109 -4.43 5.16 -13.00
CA GLY A 109 -5.64 4.35 -13.02
C GLY A 109 -5.37 2.88 -13.37
N VAL A 110 -5.02 2.05 -12.40
CA VAL A 110 -4.60 0.64 -12.64
C VAL A 110 -5.70 -0.18 -13.31
N SER A 111 -6.98 0.14 -13.09
CA SER A 111 -8.09 -0.57 -13.75
C SER A 111 -8.04 -0.54 -15.29
N ASN A 112 -7.31 0.42 -15.88
CA ASN A 112 -7.15 0.55 -17.33
C ASN A 112 -6.27 -0.55 -17.92
N VAL A 113 -5.24 -1.00 -17.19
CA VAL A 113 -4.29 -1.99 -17.71
C VAL A 113 -4.99 -3.30 -18.07
N SER A 114 -6.04 -3.65 -17.32
CA SER A 114 -6.80 -4.89 -17.49
C SER A 114 -8.13 -4.70 -18.26
N PHE A 115 -8.28 -3.63 -19.03
CA PHE A 115 -9.55 -3.29 -19.68
C PHE A 115 -10.05 -4.40 -20.61
N SER A 116 -9.15 -5.06 -21.34
CA SER A 116 -9.43 -6.17 -22.27
C SER A 116 -10.11 -7.37 -21.61
N PHE A 117 -9.99 -7.51 -20.29
CA PHE A 117 -10.55 -8.61 -19.50
C PHE A 117 -11.78 -8.22 -18.67
N ARG A 118 -12.50 -7.16 -19.07
CA ARG A 118 -13.79 -6.80 -18.43
C ARG A 118 -14.73 -8.01 -18.35
N GLY A 119 -15.27 -8.26 -17.16
CA GLY A 119 -16.12 -9.42 -16.87
C GLY A 119 -15.37 -10.67 -16.39
N ASN A 120 -14.03 -10.68 -16.41
CA ASN A 120 -13.19 -11.71 -15.81
C ASN A 120 -12.39 -11.13 -14.64
N GLU A 121 -13.03 -11.03 -13.47
CA GLU A 121 -12.46 -10.33 -12.32
C GLU A 121 -11.20 -11.01 -11.77
N MET A 122 -11.11 -12.34 -11.82
CA MET A 122 -9.93 -13.06 -11.34
C MET A 122 -8.68 -12.70 -12.15
N VAL A 123 -8.79 -12.73 -13.48
CA VAL A 123 -7.67 -12.35 -14.36
C VAL A 123 -7.34 -10.86 -14.20
N ARG A 124 -8.35 -9.98 -14.06
CA ARG A 124 -8.13 -8.55 -13.81
C ARG A 124 -7.34 -8.31 -12.53
N GLN A 125 -7.71 -8.99 -11.45
CA GLN A 125 -7.04 -8.87 -10.15
C GLN A 125 -5.60 -9.38 -10.18
N ALA A 126 -5.34 -10.48 -10.90
CA ALA A 126 -3.98 -10.97 -11.13
C ALA A 126 -3.14 -9.94 -11.93
N ILE A 127 -3.71 -9.38 -12.99
CA ILE A 127 -3.10 -8.30 -13.78
C ILE A 127 -2.75 -7.09 -12.90
N HIS A 128 -3.67 -6.64 -12.04
CA HIS A 128 -3.42 -5.50 -11.15
C HIS A 128 -2.30 -5.78 -10.16
N SER A 129 -2.30 -6.97 -9.53
CA SER A 129 -1.28 -7.37 -8.55
C SER A 129 0.12 -7.40 -9.17
N VAL A 130 0.27 -8.04 -10.34
CA VAL A 130 1.54 -8.11 -11.08
C VAL A 130 1.99 -6.73 -11.56
N PHE A 131 1.08 -5.94 -12.16
CA PHE A 131 1.42 -4.59 -12.62
C PHE A 131 1.93 -3.71 -11.48
N LEU A 132 1.21 -3.68 -10.35
CA LEU A 132 1.58 -2.87 -9.20
C LEU A 132 2.91 -3.34 -8.58
N PHE A 133 3.15 -4.64 -8.48
CA PHE A 133 4.42 -5.18 -7.99
C PHE A 133 5.62 -4.60 -8.77
N HIS A 134 5.53 -4.56 -10.10
CA HIS A 134 6.59 -4.00 -10.94
C HIS A 134 6.62 -2.46 -10.95
N ALA A 135 5.46 -1.80 -11.00
CA ALA A 135 5.37 -0.35 -11.04
C ALA A 135 5.85 0.31 -9.75
N ILE A 136 5.52 -0.26 -8.58
CA ILE A 136 6.01 0.22 -7.28
C ILE A 136 7.54 0.09 -7.21
N LYS A 137 8.08 -1.04 -7.65
CA LYS A 137 9.55 -1.24 -7.73
C LYS A 137 10.23 -0.23 -8.67
N ALA A 138 9.52 0.28 -9.67
CA ALA A 138 9.99 1.34 -10.55
C ALA A 138 9.83 2.75 -9.95
N GLY A 139 9.09 2.90 -8.85
CA GLY A 139 8.91 4.15 -8.11
C GLY A 139 7.50 4.77 -8.20
N MET A 140 6.49 4.01 -8.62
CA MET A 140 5.09 4.44 -8.56
C MET A 140 4.64 4.64 -7.11
N ASP A 141 4.09 5.80 -6.79
CA ASP A 141 3.71 6.19 -5.43
C ASP A 141 2.22 5.90 -5.13
N MET A 142 1.35 6.04 -6.14
CA MET A 142 -0.11 6.01 -5.95
C MET A 142 -0.80 5.17 -7.02
N GLY A 143 -1.73 4.29 -6.62
CA GLY A 143 -2.55 3.52 -7.56
C GLY A 143 -4.04 3.71 -7.29
N ILE A 144 -4.82 4.09 -8.31
CA ILE A 144 -6.28 4.17 -8.22
C ILE A 144 -6.85 2.77 -8.50
N VAL A 145 -7.13 2.01 -7.44
CA VAL A 145 -7.47 0.58 -7.49
C VAL A 145 -8.61 0.19 -6.55
N ASN A 146 -9.25 -0.96 -6.82
CA ASN A 146 -10.09 -1.62 -5.82
C ASN A 146 -9.22 -2.50 -4.92
N ALA A 147 -8.78 -1.96 -3.78
CA ALA A 147 -7.91 -2.67 -2.86
C ALA A 147 -8.59 -3.85 -2.14
N GLY A 148 -9.93 -3.92 -2.14
CA GLY A 148 -10.67 -4.95 -1.41
C GLY A 148 -10.50 -6.37 -1.96
N GLY A 149 -10.27 -6.51 -3.26
CA GLY A 149 -10.18 -7.78 -3.97
C GLY A 149 -8.78 -8.13 -4.49
N MET A 150 -7.74 -7.40 -4.10
CA MET A 150 -6.41 -7.62 -4.68
C MET A 150 -5.71 -8.82 -4.03
N PRO A 151 -5.31 -9.85 -4.81
CA PRO A 151 -4.57 -10.99 -4.30
C PRO A 151 -3.11 -10.61 -3.99
N ILE A 152 -2.50 -11.35 -3.07
CA ILE A 152 -1.08 -11.27 -2.80
C ILE A 152 -0.32 -11.87 -3.99
N TYR A 153 0.71 -11.17 -4.46
CA TYR A 153 1.44 -11.55 -5.67
C TYR A 153 2.00 -13.00 -5.62
N ASP A 154 2.47 -13.45 -4.45
CA ASP A 154 3.02 -14.80 -4.28
C ASP A 154 1.97 -15.92 -4.23
N GLU A 155 0.70 -15.58 -4.01
CA GLU A 155 -0.41 -16.53 -3.90
C GLU A 155 -1.19 -16.70 -5.19
N LEU A 156 -0.86 -15.90 -6.21
CA LEU A 156 -1.37 -16.12 -7.55
C LEU A 156 -0.99 -17.53 -8.02
N ASP A 157 -1.93 -18.19 -8.70
CA ASP A 157 -1.64 -19.45 -9.38
C ASP A 157 -0.38 -19.27 -10.25
N PRO A 158 0.64 -20.15 -10.13
CA PRO A 158 1.92 -19.95 -10.81
C PRO A 158 1.80 -19.84 -12.33
N GLU A 159 0.89 -20.62 -12.95
CA GLU A 159 0.64 -20.53 -14.40
C GLU A 159 0.00 -19.18 -14.72
N LEU A 160 -1.03 -18.76 -13.99
CA LEU A 160 -1.66 -17.45 -14.21
C LEU A 160 -0.67 -16.28 -14.02
N ARG A 161 0.15 -16.32 -12.96
CA ARG A 161 1.16 -15.30 -12.68
C ARG A 161 2.17 -15.17 -13.81
N GLU A 162 2.72 -16.29 -14.29
CA GLU A 162 3.68 -16.30 -15.40
C GLU A 162 3.08 -15.65 -16.66
N ARG A 163 1.83 -16.00 -16.99
CA ARG A 163 1.14 -15.52 -18.20
C ARG A 163 0.80 -14.04 -18.11
N VAL A 164 0.42 -13.57 -16.92
CA VAL A 164 0.17 -12.15 -16.68
C VAL A 164 1.49 -11.36 -16.76
N GLU A 165 2.57 -11.86 -16.18
CA GLU A 165 3.88 -11.22 -16.28
C GLU A 165 4.40 -11.19 -17.72
N ASP A 166 4.17 -12.24 -18.51
CA ASP A 166 4.53 -12.28 -19.93
C ASP A 166 3.90 -11.11 -20.69
N VAL A 167 2.65 -10.77 -20.38
CA VAL A 167 1.93 -9.63 -20.95
C VAL A 167 2.40 -8.30 -20.35
N ILE A 168 2.47 -8.18 -19.01
CA ILE A 168 2.81 -6.91 -18.34
C ILE A 168 4.24 -6.46 -18.65
N LEU A 169 5.16 -7.39 -18.77
CA LEU A 169 6.56 -7.12 -19.06
C LEU A 169 6.91 -7.30 -20.53
N ASN A 170 5.92 -7.60 -21.39
CA ASN A 170 6.10 -7.87 -22.81
C ASN A 170 7.29 -8.81 -23.10
N ARG A 171 7.40 -9.92 -22.35
CA ARG A 171 8.58 -10.83 -22.41
C ARG A 171 8.62 -11.67 -23.68
N ARG A 172 7.47 -11.79 -24.34
CA ARG A 172 7.26 -12.70 -25.47
C ARG A 172 6.14 -12.17 -26.36
N LYS A 173 6.25 -12.48 -27.66
CA LYS A 173 5.29 -12.03 -28.68
C LYS A 173 3.91 -12.67 -28.53
N ASP A 174 3.86 -13.94 -28.15
CA ASP A 174 2.61 -14.71 -27.99
C ASP A 174 2.01 -14.59 -26.56
N GLY A 175 2.38 -13.55 -25.80
CA GLY A 175 1.95 -13.38 -24.41
C GLY A 175 0.44 -13.18 -24.30
N THR A 176 -0.13 -12.40 -25.21
CA THR A 176 -1.57 -12.11 -25.27
C THR A 176 -2.39 -13.37 -25.53
N GLU A 177 -2.04 -14.17 -26.54
CA GLU A 177 -2.72 -15.43 -26.86
C GLU A 177 -2.66 -16.40 -25.69
N ARG A 178 -1.47 -16.55 -25.10
CA ARG A 178 -1.23 -17.43 -23.95
C ARG A 178 -2.05 -17.04 -22.72
N LEU A 179 -2.24 -15.75 -22.47
CA LEU A 179 -3.09 -15.29 -21.38
C LEU A 179 -4.58 -15.53 -21.69
N LEU A 180 -4.99 -15.32 -22.94
CA LEU A 180 -6.37 -15.59 -23.38
C LEU A 180 -6.74 -17.08 -23.26
N GLU A 181 -5.83 -17.98 -23.63
CA GLU A 181 -6.00 -19.44 -23.51
C GLU A 181 -6.39 -19.87 -22.09
N ILE A 182 -5.74 -19.28 -21.07
CA ILE A 182 -6.03 -19.61 -19.68
C ILE A 182 -7.18 -18.77 -19.11
N ALA A 183 -7.40 -17.57 -19.64
CA ALA A 183 -8.45 -16.66 -19.17
C ALA A 183 -9.86 -17.27 -19.33
N GLU A 184 -10.08 -18.09 -20.35
CA GLU A 184 -11.33 -18.84 -20.52
C GLU A 184 -11.63 -19.77 -19.34
N ARG A 185 -10.62 -20.37 -18.72
CA ARG A 185 -10.79 -21.22 -17.53
C ARG A 185 -11.36 -20.44 -16.34
N TYR A 186 -11.21 -19.11 -16.34
CA TYR A 186 -11.67 -18.20 -15.30
C TYR A 186 -12.91 -17.38 -15.72
N LYS A 187 -13.36 -17.49 -16.99
CA LYS A 187 -14.62 -16.89 -17.44
C LYS A 187 -15.79 -17.75 -16.94
N GLY A 188 -16.64 -17.15 -16.11
CA GLY A 188 -17.86 -17.83 -15.61
C GLY A 188 -17.95 -17.97 -14.09
N SER A 189 -16.91 -17.58 -13.34
CA SER A 189 -17.00 -17.39 -11.88
C SER A 189 -17.79 -16.13 -11.52
N LYS A 190 -18.93 -15.88 -12.20
CA LYS A 190 -19.88 -14.81 -11.88
C LYS A 190 -20.48 -15.14 -10.52
N GLY A 191 -19.97 -14.53 -9.46
CA GLY A 191 -20.70 -14.42 -8.19
C GLY A 191 -21.12 -15.74 -7.56
N ALA A 192 -20.46 -16.86 -7.86
CA ALA A 192 -20.42 -17.92 -6.87
C ALA A 192 -19.75 -17.24 -5.66
N ALA A 193 -20.53 -16.97 -4.62
CA ALA A 193 -19.98 -16.76 -3.30
C ALA A 193 -18.93 -17.84 -3.17
N LYS A 194 -17.65 -17.45 -3.19
CA LYS A 194 -16.55 -18.39 -3.00
C LYS A 194 -17.00 -19.11 -1.72
N VAL A 195 -17.36 -20.39 -1.83
CA VAL A 195 -17.47 -21.22 -0.64
C VAL A 195 -16.12 -20.98 -0.01
N GLU A 196 -16.12 -20.27 1.11
CA GLU A 196 -14.90 -19.82 1.75
C GLU A 196 -14.02 -21.05 1.80
N ASP A 197 -12.87 -21.03 1.12
CA ASP A 197 -12.01 -22.19 1.11
C ASP A 197 -11.48 -22.30 2.53
N LEU A 198 -12.18 -23.07 3.35
CA LEU A 198 -11.87 -23.26 4.77
C LEU A 198 -10.81 -24.34 4.94
N ALA A 199 -10.11 -24.79 3.89
CA ALA A 199 -9.01 -25.75 4.05
C ALA A 199 -7.91 -25.21 4.99
N TRP A 200 -7.71 -23.89 5.06
CA TRP A 200 -6.81 -23.30 6.04
C TRP A 200 -7.27 -23.51 7.50
N ARG A 201 -8.56 -23.76 7.75
CA ARG A 201 -9.11 -24.06 9.07
C ARG A 201 -8.69 -25.43 9.61
N GLU A 202 -8.29 -26.35 8.74
CA GLU A 202 -7.79 -27.67 9.15
C GLU A 202 -6.34 -27.63 9.65
N LYS A 203 -5.65 -26.51 9.44
CA LYS A 203 -4.27 -26.32 9.89
C LYS A 203 -4.19 -26.10 11.42
N PRO A 204 -3.00 -26.31 12.04
CA PRO A 204 -2.78 -25.97 13.45
C PRO A 204 -3.03 -24.49 13.75
N VAL A 205 -3.46 -24.17 14.96
CA VAL A 205 -3.89 -22.81 15.38
C VAL A 205 -2.89 -21.71 15.02
N ARG A 206 -1.58 -21.94 15.17
CA ARG A 206 -0.52 -20.99 14.81
C ARG A 206 -0.56 -20.63 13.32
N ALA A 207 -0.76 -21.62 12.44
CA ALA A 207 -0.87 -21.39 11.00
C ALA A 207 -2.20 -20.71 10.64
N ARG A 208 -3.28 -20.95 11.39
CA ARG A 208 -4.57 -20.29 11.20
C ARG A 208 -4.52 -18.82 11.58
N LEU A 209 -3.90 -18.49 12.71
CA LEU A 209 -3.68 -17.10 13.14
C LEU A 209 -2.81 -16.34 12.14
N ALA A 210 -1.71 -16.94 11.67
CA ALA A 210 -0.89 -16.33 10.63
C ALA A 210 -1.68 -16.07 9.34
N HIS A 211 -2.47 -17.05 8.88
CA HIS A 211 -3.34 -16.89 7.72
C HIS A 211 -4.37 -15.76 7.94
N ALA A 212 -5.06 -15.74 9.08
CA ALA A 212 -6.03 -14.70 9.41
C ALA A 212 -5.42 -13.30 9.38
N LEU A 213 -4.19 -13.15 9.88
CA LEU A 213 -3.44 -11.88 9.84
C LEU A 213 -3.07 -11.50 8.41
N VAL A 214 -2.44 -12.39 7.64
CA VAL A 214 -2.00 -12.12 6.26
C VAL A 214 -3.17 -11.73 5.35
N HIS A 215 -4.32 -12.37 5.51
CA HIS A 215 -5.51 -12.09 4.69
C HIS A 215 -6.48 -11.07 5.30
N GLY A 216 -6.23 -10.60 6.53
CA GLY A 216 -7.10 -9.64 7.20
C GLY A 216 -8.50 -10.19 7.55
N ILE A 217 -8.58 -11.48 7.91
CA ILE A 217 -9.81 -12.20 8.29
C ILE A 217 -10.05 -12.10 9.80
N ASP A 218 -11.17 -11.52 10.21
CA ASP A 218 -11.51 -11.30 11.63
C ASP A 218 -12.56 -12.29 12.19
N ALA A 219 -13.15 -13.14 11.35
CA ALA A 219 -14.27 -14.01 11.71
C ALA A 219 -13.92 -15.07 12.76
N PHE A 220 -12.72 -15.67 12.69
CA PHE A 220 -12.29 -16.79 13.55
C PHE A 220 -11.20 -16.42 14.55
N VAL A 221 -10.75 -15.16 14.53
CA VAL A 221 -9.53 -14.75 15.23
C VAL A 221 -9.65 -14.94 16.75
N GLU A 222 -10.80 -14.66 17.35
CA GLU A 222 -11.00 -14.84 18.81
C GLU A 222 -10.96 -16.32 19.20
N THR A 223 -11.64 -17.18 18.45
CA THR A 223 -11.64 -18.64 18.68
C THR A 223 -10.24 -19.23 18.56
N ASP A 224 -9.50 -18.85 17.52
CA ASP A 224 -8.12 -19.32 17.34
C ASP A 224 -7.18 -18.74 18.40
N THR A 225 -7.40 -17.49 18.81
CA THR A 225 -6.61 -16.85 19.87
C THR A 225 -6.83 -17.57 21.21
N GLU A 226 -8.05 -17.99 21.51
CA GLU A 226 -8.36 -18.79 22.70
C GLU A 226 -7.71 -20.17 22.67
N GLU A 227 -7.79 -20.88 21.54
CA GLU A 227 -7.12 -22.18 21.39
C GLU A 227 -5.61 -22.04 21.56
N ALA A 228 -5.00 -21.01 20.96
CA ALA A 228 -3.58 -20.72 21.13
C ALA A 228 -3.24 -20.36 22.58
N ARG A 229 -4.12 -19.62 23.28
CA ARG A 229 -3.95 -19.27 24.70
C ARG A 229 -3.96 -20.50 25.59
N GLN A 230 -4.85 -21.46 25.35
CA GLN A 230 -4.92 -22.72 26.09
C GLN A 230 -3.68 -23.61 25.87
N GLN A 231 -3.04 -23.49 24.71
CA GLN A 231 -1.80 -24.20 24.36
C GLN A 231 -0.52 -23.47 24.83
N SER A 232 -0.66 -22.23 25.31
CA SER A 232 0.46 -21.37 25.73
C SER A 232 0.63 -21.38 27.24
N THR A 233 1.84 -21.09 27.72
CA THR A 233 2.11 -21.01 29.17
C THR A 233 1.54 -19.74 29.76
N ARG A 234 1.68 -18.62 29.02
CA ARG A 234 1.13 -17.31 29.37
C ARG A 234 0.31 -16.78 28.19
N PRO A 235 -0.79 -16.03 28.42
CA PRO A 235 -1.50 -15.35 27.34
C PRO A 235 -0.60 -14.44 26.49
N LEU A 236 0.44 -13.85 27.09
CA LEU A 236 1.41 -13.02 26.38
C LEU A 236 2.19 -13.79 25.30
N ASP A 237 2.45 -15.07 25.51
CA ASP A 237 3.20 -15.91 24.57
C ASP A 237 2.43 -16.07 23.23
N VAL A 238 1.10 -15.88 23.23
CA VAL A 238 0.27 -15.87 22.00
C VAL A 238 0.55 -14.62 21.16
N ILE A 239 0.78 -13.47 21.82
CA ILE A 239 1.13 -12.22 21.16
C ILE A 239 2.53 -12.35 20.57
N GLU A 240 3.51 -12.70 21.40
CA GLU A 240 4.93 -12.76 21.02
C GLU A 240 5.27 -13.91 20.08
N GLY A 241 4.43 -14.97 20.03
CA GLY A 241 4.58 -16.10 19.13
C GLY A 241 3.69 -16.00 17.90
N PRO A 242 2.56 -16.74 17.85
CA PRO A 242 1.78 -16.95 16.63
C PRO A 242 1.26 -15.65 15.99
N LEU A 243 0.89 -14.64 16.78
CA LEU A 243 0.40 -13.37 16.24
C LEU A 243 1.53 -12.53 15.64
N MET A 244 2.67 -12.43 16.35
CA MET A 244 3.85 -11.74 15.86
C MET A 244 4.46 -12.39 14.61
N ASP A 245 4.47 -13.72 14.53
CA ASP A 245 4.89 -14.43 13.32
C ASP A 245 4.06 -14.00 12.10
N GLY A 246 2.74 -13.94 12.25
CA GLY A 246 1.84 -13.49 11.18
C GLY A 246 2.12 -12.04 10.76
N MET A 247 2.36 -11.16 11.73
CA MET A 247 2.71 -9.76 11.46
C MET A 247 4.08 -9.60 10.79
N ASN A 248 5.06 -10.46 11.12
CA ASN A 248 6.36 -10.47 10.43
C ASN A 248 6.19 -10.82 8.95
N VAL A 249 5.36 -11.83 8.62
CA VAL A 249 5.05 -12.16 7.22
C VAL A 249 4.38 -10.99 6.50
N VAL A 250 3.43 -10.31 7.15
CA VAL A 250 2.81 -9.09 6.60
C VAL A 250 3.87 -8.01 6.32
N GLY A 251 4.80 -7.81 7.25
CA GLY A 251 5.92 -6.88 7.10
C GLY A 251 6.84 -7.22 5.93
N ASP A 252 7.22 -8.50 5.79
CA ASP A 252 8.06 -8.99 4.69
C ASP A 252 7.38 -8.81 3.33
N LEU A 253 6.08 -9.15 3.24
CA LEU A 253 5.31 -9.00 2.01
C LEU A 253 5.13 -7.52 1.62
N PHE A 254 4.89 -6.64 2.59
CA PHE A 254 4.79 -5.20 2.36
C PHE A 254 6.13 -4.59 1.94
N GLY A 255 7.21 -4.93 2.65
CA GLY A 255 8.57 -4.48 2.32
C GLY A 255 9.04 -4.96 0.94
N ALA A 256 8.59 -6.13 0.51
CA ALA A 256 8.84 -6.67 -0.83
C ALA A 256 7.92 -6.09 -1.92
N GLY A 257 6.95 -5.22 -1.57
CA GLY A 257 5.97 -4.67 -2.52
C GLY A 257 4.91 -5.67 -3.02
N LYS A 258 4.79 -6.83 -2.36
CA LYS A 258 3.85 -7.92 -2.69
C LYS A 258 2.50 -7.78 -1.99
N MET A 259 2.46 -6.95 -0.96
CA MET A 259 1.27 -6.55 -0.23
C MET A 259 1.19 -5.02 -0.19
N PHE A 260 -0.01 -4.47 -0.19
CA PHE A 260 -0.28 -3.02 -0.26
C PHE A 260 -0.83 -2.49 1.07
N LEU A 261 -0.70 -1.18 1.27
CA LEU A 261 -1.10 -0.51 2.52
C LEU A 261 -2.53 -0.88 3.00
N PRO A 262 -3.57 -0.94 2.14
CA PRO A 262 -4.91 -1.32 2.60
C PRO A 262 -4.99 -2.75 3.16
N GLN A 263 -4.18 -3.68 2.66
CA GLN A 263 -4.10 -5.05 3.18
C GLN A 263 -3.43 -5.04 4.56
N VAL A 264 -2.33 -4.31 4.72
CA VAL A 264 -1.64 -4.14 6.02
C VAL A 264 -2.59 -3.54 7.08
N VAL A 265 -3.43 -2.57 6.70
CA VAL A 265 -4.43 -1.99 7.61
C VAL A 265 -5.47 -3.03 8.04
N LYS A 266 -5.90 -3.92 7.13
CA LYS A 266 -6.80 -5.03 7.50
C LYS A 266 -6.12 -6.00 8.46
N SER A 267 -4.86 -6.38 8.20
CA SER A 267 -4.06 -7.24 9.10
C SER A 267 -3.93 -6.63 10.49
N ALA A 268 -3.65 -5.33 10.58
CA ALA A 268 -3.57 -4.61 11.86
C ALA A 268 -4.90 -4.64 12.63
N ARG A 269 -6.04 -4.59 11.95
CA ARG A 269 -7.36 -4.73 12.59
C ARG A 269 -7.57 -6.13 13.18
N VAL A 270 -7.16 -7.17 12.48
CA VAL A 270 -7.22 -8.56 12.98
C VAL A 270 -6.32 -8.72 14.20
N MET A 271 -5.09 -8.20 14.13
CA MET A 271 -4.14 -8.19 15.24
C MET A 271 -4.74 -7.51 16.48
N LYS A 272 -5.28 -6.30 16.30
CA LYS A 272 -5.93 -5.55 17.39
C LYS A 272 -7.06 -6.34 18.04
N LYS A 273 -7.88 -7.04 17.25
CA LYS A 273 -8.98 -7.87 17.76
C LYS A 273 -8.47 -9.07 18.57
N ALA A 274 -7.44 -9.76 18.07
CA ALA A 274 -6.79 -10.86 18.79
C ALA A 274 -6.19 -10.41 20.13
N VAL A 275 -5.44 -9.29 20.13
CA VAL A 275 -4.85 -8.73 21.35
C VAL A 275 -5.93 -8.31 22.33
N ALA A 276 -7.00 -7.65 21.87
CA ALA A 276 -8.12 -7.24 22.72
C ALA A 276 -8.78 -8.43 23.44
N TYR A 277 -8.85 -9.60 22.78
CA TYR A 277 -9.34 -10.83 23.39
C TYR A 277 -8.44 -11.33 24.53
N LEU A 278 -7.12 -11.18 24.41
CA LEU A 278 -6.14 -11.65 25.40
C LEU A 278 -6.05 -10.73 26.64
N LEU A 279 -6.41 -9.45 26.52
CA LEU A 279 -6.23 -8.45 27.59
C LEU A 279 -6.80 -8.89 28.95
N PRO A 280 -8.04 -9.40 29.08
CA PRO A 280 -8.57 -9.81 30.38
C PRO A 280 -7.78 -10.95 31.02
N PHE A 281 -7.24 -11.86 30.21
CA PHE A 281 -6.42 -12.98 30.70
C PHE A 281 -5.03 -12.54 31.13
N ILE A 282 -4.44 -11.58 30.41
CA ILE A 282 -3.16 -10.96 30.78
C ILE A 282 -3.32 -10.24 32.13
N GLU A 283 -4.40 -9.48 32.33
CA GLU A 283 -4.68 -8.80 33.59
C GLU A 283 -4.89 -9.78 34.76
N ALA A 284 -5.67 -10.85 34.53
CA ALA A 284 -5.89 -11.88 35.55
C ALA A 284 -4.60 -12.63 35.91
N GLU A 285 -3.72 -12.90 34.94
CA GLU A 285 -2.42 -13.50 35.18
C GLU A 285 -1.52 -12.57 36.00
N LYS A 286 -1.43 -11.28 35.61
CA LYS A 286 -0.67 -10.25 36.34
C LYS A 286 -1.09 -10.17 37.82
N LEU A 287 -2.39 -10.24 38.09
CA LEU A 287 -2.93 -10.26 39.46
C LEU A 287 -2.55 -11.53 40.24
N ARG A 288 -2.46 -12.68 39.57
CA ARG A 288 -2.17 -13.99 40.20
C ARG A 288 -0.69 -14.19 40.49
N THR A 289 0.19 -13.79 39.58
CA THR A 289 1.63 -14.05 39.66
C THR A 289 2.39 -12.87 40.28
N GLY A 290 1.78 -11.69 40.36
CA GLY A 290 2.50 -10.44 40.65
C GLY A 290 3.49 -10.06 39.54
N ASP A 291 3.52 -10.83 38.45
CA ASP A 291 4.39 -10.62 37.31
C ASP A 291 3.73 -9.58 36.41
N VAL A 292 4.20 -8.34 36.51
CA VAL A 292 3.88 -7.29 35.56
C VAL A 292 4.55 -7.67 34.26
N GLY A 293 3.86 -8.48 33.43
CA GLY A 293 4.38 -8.96 32.15
C GLY A 293 5.20 -7.88 31.45
N LYS A 294 6.48 -8.19 31.20
CA LYS A 294 7.43 -7.22 30.66
C LYS A 294 6.98 -6.81 29.27
N SER A 295 6.67 -5.52 29.10
CA SER A 295 6.60 -4.91 27.78
C SER A 295 7.97 -5.04 27.08
N ASN A 296 7.96 -5.08 25.75
CA ASN A 296 9.18 -4.98 24.94
C ASN A 296 9.88 -3.61 25.06
N GLY A 297 9.24 -2.66 25.74
CA GLY A 297 9.75 -1.35 26.08
C GLY A 297 8.61 -0.33 26.07
N LYS A 298 8.76 0.73 26.86
CA LYS A 298 7.86 1.87 26.82
C LYS A 298 8.38 2.92 25.84
N ILE A 299 7.51 3.37 24.94
CA ILE A 299 7.81 4.44 23.99
C ILE A 299 6.89 5.64 24.18
N ILE A 300 7.49 6.83 24.22
CA ILE A 300 6.76 8.09 24.10
C ILE A 300 6.70 8.48 22.63
N MET A 301 5.50 8.70 22.12
CA MET A 301 5.30 9.14 20.74
C MET A 301 4.68 10.53 20.69
N ALA A 302 5.20 11.40 19.83
CA ALA A 302 4.70 12.76 19.70
C ALA A 302 4.94 13.33 18.30
N THR A 303 4.00 14.12 17.78
CA THR A 303 4.29 15.00 16.65
C THR A 303 4.87 16.30 17.19
N VAL A 304 6.03 16.70 16.67
CA VAL A 304 6.84 17.80 17.21
C VAL A 304 6.11 19.14 17.15
N LYS A 305 6.51 20.08 18.01
CA LYS A 305 5.95 21.44 18.05
C LYS A 305 6.00 22.09 16.68
N GLY A 306 4.87 22.66 16.27
CA GLY A 306 4.71 23.31 14.96
C GLY A 306 4.19 22.37 13.88
N ASP A 307 3.98 21.09 14.20
CA ASP A 307 3.53 20.10 13.24
C ASP A 307 2.27 19.35 13.71
N VAL A 308 1.41 19.05 12.75
CA VAL A 308 0.11 18.38 12.91
C VAL A 308 0.05 17.03 12.21
N HIS A 309 1.04 16.70 11.38
CA HIS A 309 1.02 15.47 10.58
C HIS A 309 1.34 14.27 11.46
N ASP A 310 0.32 13.46 11.74
CA ASP A 310 0.39 12.36 12.71
C ASP A 310 0.02 11.00 12.11
N ILE A 311 -0.30 10.92 10.82
CA ILE A 311 -0.68 9.66 10.17
C ILE A 311 0.46 8.62 10.32
N GLY A 312 1.70 9.02 10.02
CA GLY A 312 2.87 8.15 10.20
C GLY A 312 3.07 7.74 11.66
N LYS A 313 2.98 8.71 12.60
CA LYS A 313 3.01 8.46 14.05
C LYS A 313 1.97 7.41 14.45
N ASN A 314 0.72 7.58 14.02
CA ASN A 314 -0.39 6.73 14.43
C ASN A 314 -0.22 5.32 13.86
N ILE A 315 0.27 5.18 12.62
CA ILE A 315 0.60 3.88 12.03
C ILE A 315 1.70 3.19 12.84
N VAL A 316 2.82 3.88 13.12
CA VAL A 316 3.93 3.33 13.90
C VAL A 316 3.48 2.98 15.33
N GLY A 317 2.69 3.82 15.98
CA GLY A 317 2.15 3.57 17.31
C GLY A 317 1.23 2.35 17.35
N VAL A 318 0.38 2.16 16.34
CA VAL A 318 -0.43 0.95 16.19
C VAL A 318 0.44 -0.28 16.00
N VAL A 319 1.47 -0.21 15.13
CA VAL A 319 2.40 -1.33 14.92
C VAL A 319 3.16 -1.67 16.20
N LEU A 320 3.68 -0.69 16.94
CA LEU A 320 4.40 -0.90 18.20
C LEU A 320 3.49 -1.50 19.29
N ALA A 321 2.27 -1.01 19.43
CA ALA A 321 1.30 -1.59 20.36
C ALA A 321 0.97 -3.05 20.01
N CYS A 322 0.85 -3.38 18.72
CA CYS A 322 0.73 -4.76 18.25
C CYS A 322 1.97 -5.62 18.59
N ASN A 323 3.14 -5.00 18.76
CA ASN A 323 4.41 -5.66 19.10
C ASN A 323 4.71 -5.64 20.62
N ASN A 324 3.69 -5.53 21.48
CA ASN A 324 3.84 -5.53 22.96
C ASN A 324 4.70 -4.38 23.54
N PHE A 325 4.79 -3.25 22.83
CA PHE A 325 5.32 -2.00 23.40
C PHE A 325 4.23 -1.25 24.17
N ASP A 326 4.60 -0.62 25.28
CA ASP A 326 3.74 0.35 25.97
C ASP A 326 3.87 1.70 25.27
N VAL A 327 2.84 2.08 24.50
CA VAL A 327 2.86 3.28 23.66
C VAL A 327 2.10 4.42 24.34
N VAL A 328 2.83 5.46 24.72
CA VAL A 328 2.26 6.71 25.25
C VAL A 328 2.29 7.78 24.17
N ASP A 329 1.15 8.01 23.54
CA ASP A 329 0.99 9.04 22.50
C ASP A 329 0.63 10.40 23.13
N LEU A 330 1.50 11.39 22.96
CA LEU A 330 1.32 12.75 23.45
C LEU A 330 0.52 13.63 22.48
N GLY A 331 0.13 13.10 21.32
CA GLY A 331 -0.60 13.83 20.29
C GLY A 331 0.29 14.68 19.41
N VAL A 332 -0.23 15.83 18.98
CA VAL A 332 0.42 16.72 18.01
C VAL A 332 0.86 18.05 18.59
N MET A 333 1.74 18.76 17.87
CA MET A 333 2.31 20.05 18.27
C MET A 333 2.99 20.05 19.65
N VAL A 334 3.64 18.96 20.03
CA VAL A 334 4.18 18.78 21.38
C VAL A 334 5.58 19.39 21.50
N SER A 335 5.80 20.24 22.50
CA SER A 335 7.11 20.85 22.75
C SER A 335 8.15 19.84 23.23
N ALA A 336 9.42 20.05 22.85
CA ALA A 336 10.53 19.19 23.27
C ALA A 336 10.61 19.04 24.80
N GLN A 337 10.35 20.12 25.55
CA GLN A 337 10.33 20.08 27.01
C GLN A 337 9.28 19.11 27.55
N VAL A 338 8.04 19.20 27.05
CA VAL A 338 6.95 18.28 27.44
C VAL A 338 7.31 16.83 27.08
N ILE A 339 7.90 16.59 25.91
CA ILE A 339 8.30 15.25 25.51
C ILE A 339 9.35 14.67 26.48
N LEU A 340 10.38 15.44 26.81
CA LEU A 340 11.45 15.02 27.73
C LEU A 340 10.92 14.82 29.15
N ASP A 341 10.06 15.71 29.62
CA ASP A 341 9.46 15.61 30.95
C ASP A 341 8.56 14.38 31.05
N ARG A 342 7.75 14.10 30.03
CA ARG A 342 6.92 12.90 29.97
C ARG A 342 7.76 11.63 29.83
N ALA A 343 8.82 11.64 29.03
CA ALA A 343 9.73 10.49 28.92
C ALA A 343 10.38 10.13 30.26
N ARG A 344 10.80 11.14 31.05
CA ARG A 344 11.31 10.91 32.40
C ARG A 344 10.22 10.45 33.36
N ALA A 345 9.06 11.11 33.36
CA ALA A 345 7.95 10.79 34.27
C ALA A 345 7.42 9.37 34.05
N GLU A 346 7.36 8.93 32.79
CA GLU A 346 6.85 7.62 32.41
C GLU A 346 7.95 6.53 32.44
N ASN A 347 9.22 6.89 32.64
CA ASN A 347 10.39 6.02 32.48
C ASN A 347 10.42 5.32 31.11
N ALA A 348 10.30 6.10 30.04
CA ALA A 348 10.29 5.57 28.68
C ALA A 348 11.68 5.09 28.23
N ASP A 349 11.73 3.93 27.58
CA ASP A 349 12.94 3.36 26.97
C ASP A 349 13.27 4.01 25.62
N LEU A 350 12.23 4.50 24.92
CA LEU A 350 12.30 5.04 23.57
C LEU A 350 11.49 6.33 23.45
N ILE A 351 11.91 7.22 22.55
CA ILE A 351 11.13 8.39 22.13
C ILE A 351 11.00 8.34 20.61
N GLY A 352 9.77 8.25 20.12
CA GLY A 352 9.41 8.32 18.71
C GLY A 352 8.87 9.71 18.36
N LEU A 353 9.57 10.44 17.50
CA LEU A 353 9.15 11.75 17.04
C LEU A 353 8.62 11.69 15.61
N SER A 354 7.46 12.27 15.38
CA SER A 354 6.93 12.53 14.04
C SER A 354 7.09 14.00 13.72
N GLY A 355 7.59 14.28 12.53
CA GLY A 355 7.61 15.60 11.94
C GLY A 355 7.74 15.45 10.44
N LEU A 356 6.99 16.24 9.71
CA LEU A 356 7.18 16.52 8.31
C LEU A 356 8.55 17.20 8.19
N ILE A 357 9.52 16.47 7.64
CA ILE A 357 10.81 17.02 7.29
C ILE A 357 10.60 17.83 6.02
N THR A 358 10.20 19.09 6.16
CA THR A 358 10.30 20.05 5.06
C THR A 358 11.78 20.21 4.72
N PRO A 359 12.18 20.11 3.43
CA PRO A 359 13.49 20.55 2.98
C PRO A 359 13.78 22.02 3.30
#